data_AF-A0A970FSP8-F1
#
_entry.id   AF-A0A970FSP8-F1
#
_cell.length_a   1.000
_cell.length_b   1.000
_cell.length_c   1.000
_cell.angle_alpha   90.00
_cell.angle_beta   90.00
_cell.angle_gamma   90.00
#
_symmetry.space_group_name_H-M   'P 1'
#
loop_
_entity.id
_entity.type
_entity.pdbx_description
1 polymer ?
#
loop_
_entity_poly.entity_id
_entity_poly.type
_entity_poly.pdbx_seq_one_letter_code
_entity_poly.pdbx_strand_id
1 'polypeptide(L)'
;MGLIRQIRLEIRNILRSKFLLIIAIIILAAGIAIPLISLLNQRKANGDGGVEPPVVVYGDYKTAATAAFSSDSRRMPMPIEPGGRDGITIDGITIYSDNPFFWNLQSLLDEQKRYEQDKNPFSTPAALDLTLALIEEEIQYYLSFAQHITNYQDYRTELAWRGIDSLYDRFFLENNDEQLDVLLEVAMMRKGADPEQFRLNYVDITAEEKLAAMDKAEENLNKLQAIVVQNDFTQYIQLRIQLAQDEIASLEENIEIQEQAIIDNPSQEDNLNQLIVELRRQIELIRTNQIPILEYRLEKNIIPGQNIWQNNAINDIENARNQLAYMTIMSEEEWNNSRGDSVWKQNEETYAEYVANMQRQIDALNLTIIVAQKSIDSDRPDMKYVTNGSRARTVDFLQYSLIVSLFGVLLGGWLIASEYQQGTIRLLMIRPKTRTKILMSKFTAALIVWLGVYLVGSLLNMVMNGICFGFQDFTFPNYSVAGETGFFLYFVPKLLACVLPILFSFTLAFLLSVVVKNTAVAIAVPVVFFIGSFIMMNLYIYSEQLGWIAYTPIPYLQMATFLSRYANMQYMIQTGVNLNITMGVLILLGCSLLFTLLSIYVFKKRDIVN
;
A
#
# COMPACT_ATOMS: atom_id res chain seq x y z
N MET A 1 -24.51 3.46 -54.44
CA MET A 1 -24.50 3.34 -52.95
C MET A 1 -23.10 3.64 -52.42
N GLY A 2 -22.93 4.71 -51.64
CA GLY A 2 -21.62 5.12 -51.07
C GLY A 2 -21.14 4.24 -49.92
N LEU A 3 -19.83 4.28 -49.63
CA LEU A 3 -19.16 3.44 -48.62
C LEU A 3 -19.80 3.54 -47.23
N ILE A 4 -20.16 4.76 -46.81
CA ILE A 4 -20.81 5.04 -45.51
C ILE A 4 -22.15 4.31 -45.38
N ARG A 5 -22.96 4.30 -46.44
CA ARG A 5 -24.27 3.60 -46.44
C ARG A 5 -24.07 2.08 -46.35
N GLN A 6 -23.00 1.55 -46.92
CA GLN A 6 -22.64 0.13 -46.81
C GLN A 6 -22.19 -0.22 -45.39
N ILE A 7 -21.33 0.59 -44.76
CA ILE A 7 -20.92 0.41 -43.36
C ILE A 7 -22.14 0.42 -42.44
N ARG A 8 -23.06 1.36 -42.60
CA ARG A 8 -24.29 1.44 -41.80
C ARG A 8 -25.17 0.18 -41.94
N LEU A 9 -25.23 -0.41 -43.12
CA LEU A 9 -25.97 -1.66 -43.35
C LEU A 9 -25.28 -2.84 -42.65
N GLU A 10 -23.96 -2.95 -42.75
CA GLU A 10 -23.20 -4.01 -42.08
C GLU A 10 -23.29 -3.89 -40.54
N ILE A 11 -23.22 -2.68 -39.97
CA ILE A 11 -23.46 -2.46 -38.54
C ILE A 11 -24.86 -2.97 -38.14
N ARG A 12 -25.88 -2.63 -38.93
CA ARG A 12 -27.25 -3.12 -38.68
C ARG A 12 -27.34 -4.64 -38.77
N ASN A 13 -26.60 -5.27 -39.68
CA ASN A 13 -26.56 -6.73 -39.80
C ASN A 13 -25.91 -7.38 -38.58
N ILE A 14 -24.79 -6.83 -38.11
CA ILE A 14 -24.12 -7.29 -36.88
C ILE A 14 -25.07 -7.20 -35.69
N LEU A 15 -25.74 -6.05 -35.51
CA LEU A 15 -26.68 -5.82 -34.40
C LEU A 15 -28.00 -6.62 -34.53
N ARG A 16 -28.35 -7.14 -35.71
CA ARG A 16 -29.50 -8.03 -35.90
C ARG A 16 -29.22 -9.47 -35.48
N SER A 17 -27.95 -9.86 -35.37
CA SER A 17 -27.59 -11.17 -34.83
C SER A 17 -27.92 -11.21 -33.34
N LYS A 18 -28.93 -12.02 -32.97
CA LYS A 18 -29.35 -12.17 -31.57
C LYS A 18 -28.17 -12.55 -30.67
N PHE A 19 -27.32 -13.46 -31.13
CA PHE A 19 -26.15 -13.92 -30.39
C PHE A 19 -25.14 -12.78 -30.10
N LEU A 20 -24.76 -12.02 -31.14
CA LEU A 20 -23.81 -10.90 -30.98
C LEU A 20 -24.39 -9.76 -30.14
N LEU A 21 -25.69 -9.49 -30.31
CA LEU A 21 -26.39 -8.46 -29.57
C LEU A 21 -26.48 -8.80 -28.08
N ILE A 22 -26.82 -10.05 -27.73
CA ILE A 22 -26.89 -10.50 -26.33
C ILE A 22 -25.52 -10.35 -25.66
N ILE A 23 -24.44 -10.78 -26.31
CA ILE A 23 -23.08 -10.64 -25.77
C ILE A 23 -22.73 -9.16 -25.57
N ALA A 24 -22.98 -8.31 -26.57
CA ALA A 24 -22.73 -6.87 -26.46
C ALA A 24 -23.53 -6.23 -25.30
N ILE A 25 -24.79 -6.63 -25.10
CA ILE A 25 -25.62 -6.14 -23.98
C ILE A 25 -25.07 -6.61 -22.64
N ILE A 26 -24.67 -7.88 -22.49
CA ILE A 26 -24.07 -8.41 -21.27
C ILE A 26 -22.78 -7.66 -20.92
N ILE A 27 -21.94 -7.43 -21.93
CA ILE A 27 -20.69 -6.69 -21.81
C ILE A 27 -20.98 -5.24 -21.36
N LEU A 28 -21.92 -4.53 -21.99
CA LEU A 28 -22.33 -3.19 -21.54
C LEU A 28 -22.95 -3.18 -20.14
N ALA A 29 -23.74 -4.20 -19.79
CA ALA A 29 -24.36 -4.33 -18.48
C ALA A 29 -23.31 -4.46 -17.37
N ALA A 30 -22.13 -5.03 -17.66
CA ALA A 30 -21.03 -5.10 -16.71
C ALA A 30 -20.56 -3.70 -16.27
N GLY A 31 -20.61 -2.69 -17.15
CA GLY A 31 -20.31 -1.30 -16.80
C GLY A 31 -21.21 -0.76 -15.69
N ILE A 32 -22.45 -1.23 -15.60
CA ILE A 32 -23.43 -0.83 -14.57
C ILE A 32 -23.38 -1.76 -13.35
N ALA A 33 -23.33 -3.07 -13.60
CA ALA A 33 -23.43 -4.09 -12.55
C ALA A 33 -22.21 -4.08 -11.62
N ILE A 34 -20.99 -3.89 -12.14
CA ILE A 34 -19.77 -3.95 -11.33
C ILE A 34 -19.75 -2.87 -10.23
N PRO A 35 -20.00 -1.58 -10.52
CA PRO A 35 -20.13 -0.56 -9.47
C PRO A 35 -21.20 -0.86 -8.43
N LEU A 36 -22.36 -1.38 -8.85
CA LEU A 36 -23.46 -1.73 -7.94
C LEU A 36 -23.09 -2.90 -7.02
N ILE A 37 -22.49 -3.97 -7.54
CA ILE A 37 -21.99 -5.09 -6.75
C ILE A 37 -20.93 -4.60 -5.76
N SER A 38 -20.02 -3.74 -6.21
CA SER A 38 -19.00 -3.14 -5.35
C SER A 38 -19.60 -2.32 -4.21
N LEU A 39 -20.67 -1.55 -4.46
CA LEU A 39 -21.35 -0.77 -3.43
C LEU A 39 -22.02 -1.68 -2.39
N LEU A 40 -22.63 -2.78 -2.83
CA LEU A 40 -23.24 -3.77 -1.93
C LEU A 40 -22.19 -4.45 -1.04
N ASN A 41 -21.03 -4.81 -1.62
CA ASN A 41 -19.93 -5.40 -0.86
C ASN A 41 -19.36 -4.41 0.17
N GLN A 42 -19.16 -3.14 -0.20
CA GLN A 42 -18.69 -2.11 0.72
C GLN A 42 -19.67 -1.88 1.89
N ARG A 43 -20.98 -1.90 1.62
CA ARG A 43 -21.99 -1.78 2.69
C ARG A 43 -22.01 -2.98 3.64
N LYS A 44 -21.78 -4.20 3.13
CA LYS A 44 -21.67 -5.41 3.95
C LYS A 44 -20.41 -5.40 4.82
N ALA A 45 -19.27 -5.02 4.23
CA ALA A 45 -18.00 -4.90 4.95
C ALA A 45 -18.04 -3.82 6.06
N ASN A 46 -18.85 -2.77 5.89
CA ASN A 46 -19.06 -1.77 6.93
C ASN A 46 -20.14 -2.16 7.95
N GLY A 47 -20.86 -3.28 7.73
CA GLY A 47 -21.96 -3.76 8.58
C GLY A 47 -21.55 -4.86 9.57
N ASP A 48 -20.51 -5.63 9.25
CA ASP A 48 -19.76 -6.45 10.21
C ASP A 48 -18.52 -5.64 10.61
N GLY A 49 -18.29 -5.42 11.91
CA GLY A 49 -17.26 -4.52 12.46
C GLY A 49 -15.79 -4.87 12.18
N GLY A 50 -15.47 -5.55 11.08
CA GLY A 50 -14.12 -5.81 10.61
C GLY A 50 -13.87 -5.10 9.29
N VAL A 51 -13.43 -3.84 9.36
CA VAL A 51 -12.79 -3.19 8.21
C VAL A 51 -11.42 -3.86 8.08
N GLU A 52 -11.26 -4.76 7.12
CA GLU A 52 -9.94 -5.26 6.72
C GLU A 52 -9.06 -4.05 6.41
N PRO A 53 -7.89 -3.90 7.05
CA PRO A 53 -6.93 -2.90 6.62
C PRO A 53 -6.59 -3.18 5.14
N PRO A 54 -6.36 -2.14 4.31
CA PRO A 54 -5.81 -2.37 3.00
C PRO A 54 -4.58 -3.26 3.16
N VAL A 55 -4.51 -4.34 2.38
CA VAL A 55 -3.31 -5.17 2.28
C VAL A 55 -2.17 -4.25 1.89
N VAL A 56 -1.41 -3.80 2.89
CA VAL A 56 -0.06 -3.32 2.70
C VAL A 56 0.67 -4.59 2.26
N VAL A 57 0.92 -4.69 0.96
CA VAL A 57 1.91 -5.63 0.47
C VAL A 57 3.21 -5.15 1.10
N TYR A 58 3.56 -5.72 2.26
CA TYR A 58 4.93 -5.71 2.74
C TYR A 58 5.72 -6.40 1.64
N GLY A 59 6.33 -5.60 0.76
CA GLY A 59 7.44 -6.08 -0.05
C GLY A 59 8.43 -6.66 0.93
N ASP A 60 8.73 -7.94 0.73
CA ASP A 60 9.60 -8.74 1.56
C ASP A 60 11.03 -8.18 1.49
N TYR A 61 11.30 -7.18 2.32
CA TYR A 61 12.64 -6.72 2.67
C TYR A 61 12.70 -6.61 4.19
N LYS A 62 12.64 -7.78 4.83
CA LYS A 62 13.19 -7.96 6.17
C LYS A 62 14.68 -7.62 6.12
N THR A 63 15.05 -6.41 6.54
CA THR A 63 16.27 -6.13 7.31
C THR A 63 16.32 -4.68 7.78
N ALA A 64 16.55 -4.52 9.09
CA ALA A 64 17.17 -3.38 9.77
C ALA A 64 16.40 -2.05 10.00
N ALA A 65 15.17 -1.84 9.54
CA ALA A 65 14.41 -0.60 9.86
C ALA A 65 13.36 -0.73 10.99
N THR A 66 13.12 -1.95 11.50
CA THR A 66 12.23 -2.23 12.64
C THR A 66 12.97 -2.29 13.99
N ALA A 67 14.26 -1.99 14.03
CA ALA A 67 15.09 -2.12 15.22
C ALA A 67 15.05 -0.92 16.19
N ALA A 68 14.41 0.21 15.82
CA ALA A 68 14.23 1.35 16.74
C ALA A 68 12.97 1.24 17.63
N PHE A 69 12.19 0.16 17.52
CA PHE A 69 11.06 -0.15 18.40
C PHE A 69 11.27 -1.44 19.21
N SER A 70 12.51 -1.91 19.35
CA SER A 70 12.82 -3.14 20.08
C SER A 70 14.01 -2.96 21.03
N SER A 71 13.78 -2.21 22.10
CA SER A 71 14.54 -2.36 23.35
C SER A 71 13.66 -2.18 24.59
N ASP A 72 12.41 -2.63 24.54
CA ASP A 72 11.74 -3.11 25.74
C ASP A 72 10.83 -4.29 25.37
N SER A 73 11.27 -5.50 25.70
CA SER A 73 10.54 -6.74 25.45
C SER A 73 9.41 -6.89 26.47
N ARG A 74 8.33 -6.12 26.33
CA ARG A 74 7.03 -6.42 26.93
C ARG A 74 6.08 -6.86 25.82
N ARG A 75 5.70 -8.14 25.90
CA ARG A 75 4.96 -8.91 24.90
C ARG A 75 3.69 -8.17 24.42
N MET A 76 3.60 -7.91 23.11
CA MET A 76 2.33 -7.53 22.47
C MET A 76 1.35 -8.72 22.55
N PRO A 77 0.13 -8.57 23.10
CA PRO A 77 -0.90 -9.58 22.96
C PRO A 77 -1.42 -9.61 21.52
N MET A 78 -1.62 -10.81 20.96
CA MET A 78 -2.22 -10.98 19.63
C MET A 78 -3.73 -10.65 19.65
N PRO A 79 -4.31 -10.19 18.51
CA PRO A 79 -5.76 -10.01 18.39
C PRO A 79 -6.50 -11.36 18.45
N ILE A 80 -7.62 -11.44 19.18
CA ILE A 80 -8.45 -12.65 19.31
C ILE A 80 -9.77 -12.50 18.54
N GLU A 81 -10.20 -13.62 17.95
CA GLU A 81 -11.43 -13.86 17.18
C GLU A 81 -12.76 -13.53 17.92
N PRO A 82 -13.87 -13.30 17.19
CA PRO A 82 -15.12 -12.82 17.75
C PRO A 82 -15.93 -13.94 18.43
N GLY A 83 -15.86 -14.02 19.75
CA GLY A 83 -16.76 -14.83 20.57
C GLY A 83 -16.76 -14.36 22.03
N GLY A 84 -17.91 -13.84 22.50
CA GLY A 84 -18.14 -13.43 23.90
C GLY A 84 -17.24 -12.31 24.41
N ARG A 85 -17.79 -11.11 24.66
CA ARG A 85 -17.01 -10.06 25.34
C ARG A 85 -16.92 -10.39 26.83
N ASP A 86 -15.84 -11.05 27.22
CA ASP A 86 -15.46 -11.14 28.62
C ASP A 86 -15.14 -9.73 29.15
N GLY A 87 -15.53 -9.46 30.39
CA GLY A 87 -15.36 -8.15 31.02
C GLY A 87 -14.96 -8.28 32.48
N ILE A 88 -14.05 -7.41 32.91
CA ILE A 88 -13.63 -7.25 34.31
C ILE A 88 -14.27 -6.01 34.90
N THR A 89 -14.64 -6.04 36.18
CA THR A 89 -15.18 -4.87 36.88
C THR A 89 -14.28 -4.50 38.04
N ILE A 90 -13.79 -3.27 38.03
CA ILE A 90 -12.89 -2.69 39.05
C ILE A 90 -13.54 -1.37 39.48
N ASP A 91 -13.78 -1.18 40.77
CA ASP A 91 -14.43 0.03 41.33
C ASP A 91 -15.73 0.47 40.63
N GLY A 92 -16.53 -0.52 40.21
CA GLY A 92 -17.80 -0.29 39.52
C GLY A 92 -17.67 0.04 38.02
N ILE A 93 -16.46 -0.02 37.46
CA ILE A 93 -16.17 0.26 36.06
C ILE A 93 -15.87 -1.05 35.34
N THR A 94 -16.66 -1.36 34.31
CA THR A 94 -16.49 -2.58 33.51
C THR A 94 -15.64 -2.31 32.27
N ILE A 95 -14.52 -3.02 32.15
CA ILE A 95 -13.62 -3.01 30.98
C ILE A 95 -13.77 -4.34 30.24
N TYR A 96 -14.02 -4.28 28.94
CA TYR A 96 -14.20 -5.44 28.08
C TYR A 96 -12.90 -5.88 27.39
N SER A 97 -12.85 -7.11 26.91
CA SER A 97 -11.67 -7.73 26.27
C SER A 97 -11.19 -7.06 24.97
N ASP A 98 -11.98 -6.16 24.38
CA ASP A 98 -11.61 -5.32 23.22
C ASP A 98 -10.89 -4.02 23.62
N ASN A 99 -10.80 -3.70 24.92
CA ASN A 99 -10.07 -2.54 25.42
C ASN A 99 -8.55 -2.75 25.39
N PRO A 100 -7.74 -1.75 24.98
CA PRO A 100 -6.28 -1.87 24.92
C PRO A 100 -5.60 -2.29 26.23
N PHE A 101 -6.17 -1.94 27.37
CA PHE A 101 -5.59 -2.18 28.70
C PHE A 101 -6.25 -3.34 29.45
N PHE A 102 -7.19 -4.07 28.83
CA PHE A 102 -7.88 -5.19 29.47
C PHE A 102 -6.90 -6.23 30.02
N TRP A 103 -5.93 -6.64 29.20
CA TRP A 103 -4.97 -7.68 29.59
C TRP A 103 -3.97 -7.20 30.65
N ASN A 104 -3.63 -5.91 30.66
CA ASN A 104 -2.83 -5.31 31.74
C ASN A 104 -3.59 -5.42 33.07
N LEU A 105 -4.85 -4.97 33.10
CA LEU A 105 -5.70 -4.99 34.28
C LEU A 105 -5.99 -6.42 34.75
N GLN A 106 -6.37 -7.33 33.84
CA GLN A 106 -6.61 -8.74 34.16
C GLN A 106 -5.36 -9.40 34.77
N SER A 107 -4.19 -9.16 34.17
CA SER A 107 -2.93 -9.71 34.68
C SER A 107 -2.60 -9.21 36.09
N LEU A 108 -2.82 -7.92 36.36
CA LEU A 108 -2.58 -7.32 37.67
C LEU A 108 -3.57 -7.86 38.73
N LEU A 109 -4.84 -8.01 38.39
CA LEU A 109 -5.85 -8.61 39.28
C LEU A 109 -5.54 -10.08 39.61
N ASP A 110 -5.15 -10.87 38.60
CA ASP A 110 -4.77 -12.27 38.80
C ASP A 110 -3.48 -12.40 39.63
N GLU A 111 -2.54 -11.46 39.45
CA GLU A 111 -1.32 -11.36 40.26
C GLU A 111 -1.61 -10.99 41.72
N GLN A 112 -2.43 -9.96 41.96
CA GLN A 112 -2.87 -9.56 43.29
C GLN A 112 -3.51 -10.73 44.02
N LYS A 113 -4.49 -11.39 43.39
CA LYS A 113 -5.19 -12.55 43.96
C LYS A 113 -4.25 -13.73 44.23
N ARG A 114 -3.26 -13.96 43.38
CA ARG A 114 -2.26 -15.01 43.59
C ARG A 114 -1.42 -14.73 44.83
N TYR A 115 -0.94 -13.50 45.02
CA TYR A 115 -0.13 -13.13 46.17
C TYR A 115 -0.91 -13.11 47.49
N GLU A 116 -2.20 -12.79 47.47
CA GLU A 116 -3.08 -12.93 48.63
C GLU A 116 -3.27 -14.41 49.05
N GLN A 117 -3.27 -15.33 48.08
CA GLN A 117 -3.49 -16.75 48.31
C GLN A 117 -2.21 -17.52 48.66
N ASP A 118 -1.10 -17.19 48.01
CA ASP A 118 0.21 -17.81 48.20
C ASP A 118 1.24 -16.77 48.62
N LYS A 119 1.50 -16.71 49.94
CA LYS A 119 2.43 -15.77 50.57
C LYS A 119 3.91 -16.13 50.36
N ASN A 120 4.19 -17.26 49.73
CA ASN A 120 5.51 -17.89 49.71
C ASN A 120 6.58 -17.23 48.81
N PRO A 121 6.29 -16.32 47.85
CA PRO A 121 7.36 -15.67 47.08
C PRO A 121 8.05 -14.52 47.83
N PHE A 122 7.51 -14.05 48.97
CA PHE A 122 8.01 -12.87 49.68
C PHE A 122 8.81 -13.25 50.93
N SER A 123 9.92 -12.55 51.17
CA SER A 123 10.80 -12.80 52.31
C SER A 123 10.19 -12.32 53.64
N THR A 124 9.35 -11.29 53.60
CA THR A 124 8.67 -10.71 54.77
C THR A 124 7.20 -10.35 54.47
N PRO A 125 6.33 -10.27 55.50
CA PRO A 125 4.98 -9.72 55.34
C PRO A 125 4.98 -8.28 54.83
N ALA A 126 5.96 -7.46 55.24
CA ALA A 126 6.08 -6.08 54.78
C ALA A 126 6.33 -5.99 53.27
N ALA A 127 7.17 -6.88 52.71
CA ALA A 127 7.40 -6.95 51.26
C ALA A 127 6.15 -7.37 50.49
N LEU A 128 5.36 -8.29 51.03
CA LEU A 128 4.06 -8.65 50.45
C LEU A 128 3.10 -7.46 50.45
N ASP A 129 2.93 -6.81 51.61
CA ASP A 129 2.00 -5.68 51.77
C ASP A 129 2.39 -4.51 50.85
N LEU A 130 3.68 -4.17 50.78
CA LEU A 130 4.19 -3.12 49.90
C LEU A 130 4.03 -3.47 48.41
N THR A 131 4.22 -4.74 48.03
CA THR A 131 3.99 -5.20 46.65
C THR A 131 2.51 -5.12 46.27
N LEU A 132 1.60 -5.53 47.17
CA LEU A 132 0.16 -5.43 46.94
C LEU A 132 -0.29 -3.96 46.80
N ALA A 133 0.25 -3.05 47.60
CA ALA A 133 0.00 -1.62 47.49
C ALA A 133 0.45 -1.05 46.13
N LEU A 134 1.64 -1.45 45.65
CA LEU A 134 2.12 -1.04 44.34
C LEU A 134 1.26 -1.59 43.19
N ILE A 135 0.82 -2.85 43.28
CA ILE A 135 -0.10 -3.44 42.28
C ILE A 135 -1.43 -2.69 42.26
N GLU A 136 -1.94 -2.28 43.42
CA GLU A 136 -3.18 -1.49 43.50
C GLU A 136 -3.02 -0.12 42.83
N GLU A 137 -1.91 0.58 43.06
CA GLU A 137 -1.58 1.83 42.36
C GLU A 137 -1.48 1.63 40.84
N GLU A 138 -0.88 0.54 40.36
CA GLU A 138 -0.84 0.21 38.94
C GLU A 138 -2.23 -0.07 38.35
N ILE A 139 -3.08 -0.80 39.08
CA ILE A 139 -4.46 -1.04 38.67
C ILE A 139 -5.19 0.28 38.52
N GLN A 140 -5.12 1.19 39.50
CA GLN A 140 -5.77 2.49 39.42
C GLN A 140 -5.23 3.33 38.27
N TYR A 141 -3.91 3.32 38.07
CA TYR A 141 -3.27 4.00 36.96
C TYR A 141 -3.79 3.49 35.61
N TYR A 142 -3.73 2.19 35.32
CA TYR A 142 -4.24 1.66 34.04
C TYR A 142 -5.76 1.81 33.91
N LEU A 143 -6.51 1.70 35.00
CA LEU A 143 -7.96 1.88 34.99
C LEU A 143 -8.32 3.30 34.55
N SER A 144 -7.57 4.31 35.00
CA SER A 144 -7.81 5.69 34.58
C SER A 144 -7.63 5.89 33.07
N PHE A 145 -6.71 5.16 32.42
CA PHE A 145 -6.55 5.16 30.96
C PHE A 145 -7.65 4.37 30.26
N ALA A 146 -7.97 3.17 30.76
CA ALA A 146 -8.95 2.26 30.17
C ALA A 146 -10.36 2.87 30.08
N GLN A 147 -10.70 3.78 30.99
CA GLN A 147 -11.96 4.54 30.97
C GLN A 147 -12.09 5.49 29.77
N HIS A 148 -10.97 6.03 29.28
CA HIS A 148 -10.96 7.08 28.24
C HIS A 148 -10.47 6.56 26.89
N ILE A 149 -9.83 5.40 26.85
CA ILE A 149 -9.24 4.80 25.65
C ILE A 149 -9.87 3.43 25.43
N THR A 150 -10.63 3.31 24.34
CA THR A 150 -11.39 2.10 24.01
C THR A 150 -10.96 1.46 22.68
N ASN A 151 -9.94 2.01 22.01
CA ASN A 151 -9.48 1.56 20.70
C ASN A 151 -7.95 1.47 20.68
N TYR A 152 -7.40 0.35 20.22
CA TYR A 152 -5.97 0.12 20.09
C TYR A 152 -5.24 1.14 19.19
N GLN A 153 -5.96 1.76 18.26
CA GLN A 153 -5.42 2.79 17.37
C GLN A 153 -5.41 4.18 17.99
N ASP A 154 -5.93 4.37 19.20
CA ASP A 154 -5.93 5.69 19.86
C ASP A 154 -4.49 6.15 20.12
N TYR A 155 -4.16 7.37 19.70
CA TYR A 155 -2.82 7.93 19.82
C TYR A 155 -2.35 8.10 21.28
N ARG A 156 -3.29 8.14 22.23
CA ARG A 156 -2.99 8.29 23.67
C ARG A 156 -2.61 6.97 24.33
N THR A 157 -2.83 5.85 23.63
CA THR A 157 -2.57 4.50 24.14
C THR A 157 -1.13 4.40 24.64
N GLU A 158 -0.16 4.90 23.86
CA GLU A 158 1.27 4.85 24.21
C GLU A 158 1.66 5.56 25.52
N LEU A 159 0.84 6.52 25.96
CA LEU A 159 1.12 7.32 27.15
C LEU A 159 1.02 6.50 28.44
N ALA A 160 0.20 5.45 28.45
CA ALA A 160 0.05 4.59 29.63
C ALA A 160 1.39 3.99 30.05
N TRP A 161 2.15 3.46 29.10
CA TRP A 161 3.43 2.82 29.42
C TRP A 161 4.51 3.82 29.83
N ARG A 162 4.42 5.07 29.39
CA ARG A 162 5.39 6.13 29.71
C ARG A 162 5.30 6.63 31.15
N GLY A 163 4.14 6.51 31.80
CA GLY A 163 3.96 6.96 33.18
C GLY A 163 4.33 5.92 34.24
N ILE A 164 4.57 4.65 33.86
CA ILE A 164 4.84 3.58 34.83
C ILE A 164 6.11 3.83 35.63
N ASP A 165 7.18 4.32 35.00
CA ASP A 165 8.41 4.62 35.74
C ASP A 165 8.20 5.76 36.74
N SER A 166 7.46 6.81 36.37
CA SER A 166 7.10 7.89 37.30
C SER A 166 6.16 7.42 38.41
N LEU A 167 5.27 6.46 38.13
CA LEU A 167 4.45 5.82 39.16
C LEU A 167 5.32 5.10 40.18
N TYR A 168 6.30 4.32 39.71
CA TYR A 168 7.24 3.62 40.58
C TYR A 168 8.14 4.59 41.35
N ASP A 169 8.64 5.63 40.69
CA ASP A 169 9.49 6.63 41.33
C ASP A 169 8.73 7.32 42.46
N ARG A 170 7.49 7.79 42.20
CA ARG A 170 6.62 8.35 43.22
C ARG A 170 6.40 7.37 44.36
N PHE A 171 6.02 6.12 44.06
CA PHE A 171 5.73 5.11 45.07
C PHE A 171 6.93 4.81 45.98
N PHE A 172 8.12 4.60 45.42
CA PHE A 172 9.31 4.30 46.23
C PHE A 172 9.80 5.50 47.02
N LEU A 173 9.64 6.73 46.50
CA LEU A 173 9.94 7.94 47.26
C LEU A 173 8.95 8.14 48.42
N GLU A 174 7.65 7.90 48.21
CA GLU A 174 6.62 7.99 49.25
C GLU A 174 6.90 7.02 50.41
N ASN A 175 7.36 5.81 50.10
CA ASN A 175 7.62 4.73 51.06
C ASN A 175 9.11 4.56 51.41
N ASN A 176 9.94 5.59 51.21
CA ASN A 176 11.39 5.46 51.36
C ASN A 176 11.89 5.31 52.81
N ASP A 177 10.99 5.41 53.79
CA ASP A 177 11.22 5.17 55.20
C ASP A 177 11.11 3.69 55.61
N GLU A 178 10.62 2.83 54.70
CA GLU A 178 10.60 1.38 54.89
C GLU A 178 12.00 0.76 54.92
N GLN A 179 12.09 -0.49 55.39
CA GLN A 179 13.38 -1.20 55.46
C GLN A 179 13.98 -1.41 54.06
N LEU A 180 15.28 -1.16 53.91
CA LEU A 180 15.97 -1.21 52.62
C LEU A 180 15.86 -2.57 51.92
N ASP A 181 15.94 -3.67 52.67
CA ASP A 181 15.78 -5.03 52.14
C ASP A 181 14.38 -5.29 51.60
N VAL A 182 13.35 -4.76 52.27
CA VAL A 182 11.96 -4.79 51.80
C VAL A 182 11.81 -3.98 50.50
N LEU A 183 12.31 -2.74 50.47
CA LEU A 183 12.25 -1.87 49.29
C LEU A 183 12.96 -2.50 48.09
N LEU A 184 14.15 -3.06 48.31
CA LEU A 184 14.93 -3.72 47.27
C LEU A 184 14.24 -4.97 46.72
N GLU A 185 13.62 -5.80 47.56
CA GLU A 185 12.86 -6.97 47.12
C GLU A 185 11.75 -6.56 46.14
N VAL A 186 10.94 -5.56 46.51
CA VAL A 186 9.84 -5.05 45.66
C VAL A 186 10.38 -4.40 44.39
N ALA A 187 11.43 -3.58 44.50
CA ALA A 187 12.05 -2.90 43.36
C ALA A 187 12.68 -3.87 42.36
N MET A 188 13.33 -4.94 42.83
CA MET A 188 13.87 -6.00 41.98
C MET A 188 12.75 -6.75 41.26
N MET A 189 11.63 -7.02 41.93
CA MET A 189 10.50 -7.72 41.31
C MET A 189 9.76 -6.87 40.27
N ARG A 190 9.53 -5.57 40.53
CA ARG A 190 8.69 -4.71 39.67
C ARG A 190 9.47 -3.83 38.69
N LYS A 191 10.61 -3.26 39.12
CA LYS A 191 11.43 -2.33 38.32
C LYS A 191 12.68 -3.00 37.74
N GLY A 192 13.06 -4.19 38.24
CA GLY A 192 14.32 -4.84 37.87
C GLY A 192 15.55 -4.00 38.28
N ALA A 193 15.42 -3.24 39.36
CA ALA A 193 16.39 -2.22 39.75
C ALA A 193 17.73 -2.83 40.21
N ASP A 194 18.84 -2.18 39.83
CA ASP A 194 20.15 -2.45 40.41
C ASP A 194 20.19 -1.97 41.87
N PRO A 195 20.63 -2.79 42.85
CA PRO A 195 20.56 -2.43 44.26
C PRO A 195 21.35 -1.17 44.65
N GLU A 196 22.52 -0.95 44.04
CA GLU A 196 23.34 0.23 44.33
C GLU A 196 22.67 1.49 43.77
N GLN A 197 22.23 1.44 42.52
CA GLN A 197 21.52 2.57 41.89
C GLN A 197 20.20 2.89 42.60
N PHE A 198 19.43 1.87 42.98
CA PHE A 198 18.19 2.06 43.72
C PHE A 198 18.42 2.80 45.04
N ARG A 199 19.44 2.36 45.80
CA ARG A 199 19.79 3.00 47.06
C ARG A 199 20.14 4.47 46.85
N LEU A 200 20.97 4.79 45.86
CA LEU A 200 21.37 6.17 45.55
C LEU A 200 20.19 7.05 45.09
N ASN A 201 19.19 6.47 44.42
CA ASN A 201 18.08 7.23 43.84
C ASN A 201 16.89 7.44 44.79
N TYR A 202 16.68 6.55 45.77
CA TYR A 202 15.47 6.57 46.61
C TYR A 202 15.73 6.62 48.12
N VAL A 203 16.89 6.13 48.59
CA VAL A 203 17.16 5.92 50.01
C VAL A 203 18.25 6.87 50.52
N ASP A 204 19.41 6.89 49.85
CA ASP A 204 20.56 7.72 50.20
C ASP A 204 20.44 9.14 49.60
N ILE A 205 19.26 9.74 49.72
CA ILE A 205 18.91 11.06 49.17
C ILE A 205 18.58 12.06 50.27
N THR A 206 18.84 13.34 50.02
CA THR A 206 18.42 14.42 50.92
C THR A 206 16.91 14.65 50.82
N ALA A 207 16.33 15.30 51.84
CA ALA A 207 14.91 15.66 51.82
C ALA A 207 14.55 16.60 50.65
N GLU A 208 15.49 17.45 50.22
CA GLU A 208 15.31 18.36 49.08
C GLU A 208 15.32 17.59 47.75
N GLU A 209 16.26 16.66 47.56
CA GLU A 209 16.30 15.78 46.39
C GLU A 209 15.07 14.86 46.31
N LYS A 210 14.63 14.32 47.46
CA LYS A 210 13.39 13.54 47.55
C LYS A 210 12.20 14.35 47.07
N LEU A 211 12.01 15.54 47.61
CA LEU A 211 10.87 16.39 47.24
C LEU A 211 10.91 16.76 45.76
N ALA A 212 12.07 17.16 45.23
CA ALA A 212 12.22 17.49 43.82
C ALA A 212 11.95 16.30 42.88
N ALA A 213 12.40 15.09 43.25
CA ALA A 213 12.14 13.88 42.47
C ALA A 213 10.66 13.48 42.52
N MET A 214 10.01 13.63 43.68
CA MET A 214 8.57 13.41 43.85
C MET A 214 7.76 14.39 42.99
N ASP A 215 8.05 15.68 43.10
CA ASP A 215 7.36 16.73 42.33
C ASP A 215 7.46 16.48 40.82
N LYS A 216 8.64 16.06 40.34
CA LYS A 216 8.87 15.70 38.94
C LYS A 216 8.04 14.49 38.50
N ALA A 217 7.99 13.44 39.33
CA ALA A 217 7.21 12.24 39.03
C ALA A 217 5.70 12.55 39.00
N GLU A 218 5.22 13.32 39.96
CA GLU A 218 3.81 13.73 40.04
C GLU A 218 3.42 14.68 38.90
N GLU A 219 4.27 15.64 38.54
CA GLU A 219 4.04 16.53 37.39
C GLU A 219 3.90 15.72 36.08
N ASN A 220 4.77 14.73 35.86
CA ASN A 220 4.70 13.88 34.67
C ASN A 220 3.40 13.05 34.64
N LEU A 221 3.05 12.39 35.75
CA LEU A 221 1.81 11.60 35.86
C LEU A 221 0.57 12.47 35.60
N ASN A 222 0.51 13.65 36.23
CA ASN A 222 -0.59 14.60 36.06
C ASN A 222 -0.68 15.10 34.62
N LYS A 223 0.45 15.37 33.95
CA LYS A 223 0.50 15.79 32.55
C LYS A 223 -0.03 14.68 31.63
N LEU A 224 0.41 13.44 31.81
CA LEU A 224 -0.07 12.29 31.02
C LEU A 224 -1.57 12.07 31.22
N GLN A 225 -2.03 12.10 32.47
CA GLN A 225 -3.44 11.92 32.80
C GLN A 225 -4.30 13.06 32.24
N ALA A 226 -3.84 14.31 32.30
CA ALA A 226 -4.54 15.46 31.72
C ALA A 226 -4.74 15.30 30.21
N ILE A 227 -3.71 14.87 29.46
CA ILE A 227 -3.81 14.59 28.02
C ILE A 227 -4.88 13.53 27.74
N VAL A 228 -4.91 12.46 28.55
CA VAL A 228 -5.84 11.34 28.38
C VAL A 228 -7.28 11.76 28.69
N VAL A 229 -7.50 12.34 29.86
CA VAL A 229 -8.84 12.75 30.33
C VAL A 229 -9.44 13.83 29.44
N GLN A 230 -8.64 14.81 29.02
CA GLN A 230 -9.11 15.94 28.20
C GLN A 230 -9.13 15.62 26.69
N ASN A 231 -8.53 14.49 26.28
CA ASN A 231 -8.32 14.15 24.87
C ASN A 231 -7.58 15.28 24.12
N ASP A 232 -6.55 15.86 24.75
CA ASP A 232 -5.85 17.04 24.24
C ASP A 232 -4.74 16.64 23.26
N PHE A 233 -5.07 16.68 21.97
CA PHE A 233 -4.14 16.37 20.90
C PHE A 233 -2.96 17.36 20.81
N THR A 234 -3.17 18.63 21.17
CA THR A 234 -2.10 19.65 21.11
C THR A 234 -1.04 19.37 22.16
N GLN A 235 -1.47 19.13 23.40
CA GLN A 235 -0.54 18.81 24.49
C GLN A 235 0.17 17.48 24.25
N TYR A 236 -0.50 16.49 23.65
CA TYR A 236 0.14 15.26 23.21
C TYR A 236 1.29 15.53 22.23
N ILE A 237 1.05 16.34 21.19
CA ILE A 237 2.10 16.66 20.21
C ILE A 237 3.26 17.41 20.87
N GLN A 238 2.97 18.39 21.74
CA GLN A 238 4.00 19.13 22.47
C GLN A 238 4.86 18.20 23.34
N LEU A 239 4.24 17.26 24.06
CA LEU A 239 4.95 16.24 24.83
C LEU A 239 5.84 15.39 23.92
N ARG A 240 5.33 14.94 22.76
CA ARG A 240 6.09 14.12 21.80
C ARG A 240 7.28 14.86 21.20
N ILE A 241 7.14 16.16 20.93
CA ILE A 241 8.25 16.99 20.44
C ILE A 241 9.30 17.17 21.54
N GLN A 242 8.88 17.42 22.78
CA GLN A 242 9.80 17.53 23.91
C GLN A 242 10.60 16.23 24.09
N LEU A 243 9.92 15.08 24.09
CA LEU A 243 10.59 13.77 24.19
C LEU A 243 11.59 13.53 23.05
N ALA A 244 11.26 13.96 21.83
CA ALA A 244 12.17 13.87 20.69
C ALA A 244 13.40 14.79 20.86
N GLN A 245 13.25 15.94 21.50
CA GLN A 245 14.36 16.83 21.82
C GLN A 245 15.26 16.25 22.93
N ASP A 246 14.66 15.66 23.95
CA ASP A 246 15.39 14.97 25.02
C ASP A 246 16.18 13.77 24.47
N GLU A 247 15.59 13.02 23.53
CA GLU A 247 16.26 11.92 22.83
C GLU A 247 17.47 12.41 22.01
N ILE A 248 17.33 13.53 21.29
CA ILE A 248 18.46 14.16 20.59
C ILE A 248 19.58 14.50 21.57
N ALA A 249 19.27 15.12 22.71
CA ALA A 249 20.27 15.49 23.70
C ALA A 249 21.02 14.25 24.25
N SER A 250 20.30 13.16 24.54
CA SER A 250 20.89 11.90 24.99
C SER A 250 21.79 11.27 23.92
N LEU A 251 21.40 11.31 22.65
CA LEU A 251 22.21 10.83 21.54
C LEU A 251 23.47 11.69 21.33
N GLU A 252 23.37 13.01 21.50
CA GLU A 252 24.52 13.92 21.44
C GLU A 252 25.52 13.65 22.57
N GLU A 253 25.05 13.44 23.80
CA GLU A 253 25.89 13.03 24.93
C GLU A 253 26.59 11.69 24.67
N ASN A 254 25.87 10.71 24.12
CA ASN A 254 26.47 9.43 23.75
C ASN A 254 27.58 9.59 22.70
N ILE A 255 27.38 10.45 21.69
CA ILE A 255 28.42 10.76 20.70
C ILE A 255 29.66 11.34 21.39
N GLU A 256 29.50 12.29 22.31
CA GLU A 256 30.64 12.87 23.06
C GLU A 256 31.41 11.80 23.85
N ILE A 257 30.71 10.85 24.49
CA ILE A 257 31.32 9.71 25.18
C ILE A 257 32.14 8.84 24.21
N GLN A 258 31.59 8.52 23.04
CA GLN A 258 32.30 7.72 22.05
C GLN A 258 33.52 8.45 21.46
N GLU A 259 33.39 9.76 21.20
CA GLU A 259 34.50 10.60 20.71
C GLU A 259 35.63 10.66 21.75
N GLN A 260 35.31 10.77 23.04
CA GLN A 260 36.31 10.71 24.10
C GLN A 260 36.97 9.33 24.20
N ALA A 261 36.21 8.24 24.02
CA ALA A 261 36.76 6.88 24.03
C ALA A 261 37.76 6.64 22.87
N ILE A 262 37.57 7.27 21.71
CA ILE A 262 38.54 7.25 20.60
C ILE A 262 39.83 7.96 21.01
N ILE A 263 39.74 9.12 21.67
CA ILE A 263 40.91 9.87 22.15
C ILE A 263 41.69 9.04 23.17
N ASP A 264 40.99 8.37 24.10
CA ASP A 264 41.60 7.56 25.15
C ASP A 264 42.20 6.25 24.60
N ASN A 265 41.60 5.68 23.55
CA ASN A 265 42.08 4.46 22.90
C ASN A 265 41.90 4.47 21.37
N PRO A 266 42.87 5.01 20.62
CA PRO A 266 42.79 5.13 19.16
C PRO A 266 42.66 3.79 18.40
N SER A 267 42.95 2.65 19.03
CA SER A 267 42.82 1.34 18.38
C SER A 267 41.38 0.92 18.04
N GLN A 268 40.37 1.61 18.61
CA GLN A 268 38.95 1.34 18.37
C GLN A 268 38.29 2.33 17.40
N GLU A 269 39.06 3.26 16.83
CA GLU A 269 38.57 4.38 16.02
C GLU A 269 37.61 3.94 14.90
N ASP A 270 37.96 2.91 14.13
CA ASP A 270 37.13 2.45 12.99
C ASP A 270 35.72 2.00 13.42
N ASN A 271 35.62 1.24 14.52
CA ASN A 271 34.33 0.72 15.00
C ASN A 271 33.48 1.83 15.65
N LEU A 272 34.11 2.69 16.45
CA LEU A 272 33.43 3.78 17.15
C LEU A 272 32.96 4.85 16.17
N ASN A 273 33.72 5.12 15.10
CA ASN A 273 33.29 6.04 14.04
C ASN A 273 32.03 5.54 13.31
N GLN A 274 31.91 4.23 13.06
CA GLN A 274 30.68 3.67 12.48
C GLN A 274 29.47 3.86 13.40
N LEU A 275 29.65 3.67 14.71
CA LEU A 275 28.61 3.92 15.71
C LEU A 275 28.21 5.40 15.75
N ILE A 276 29.18 6.32 15.78
CA ILE A 276 28.94 7.78 15.78
C ILE A 276 28.16 8.19 14.52
N VAL A 277 28.48 7.61 13.36
CA VAL A 277 27.72 7.87 12.11
C VAL A 277 26.26 7.45 12.24
N GLU A 278 25.97 6.30 12.85
CA GLU A 278 24.58 5.85 13.08
C GLU A 278 23.86 6.75 14.09
N LEU A 279 24.51 7.13 15.20
CA LEU A 279 23.93 8.04 16.19
C LEU A 279 23.59 9.41 15.56
N ARG A 280 24.50 9.97 14.75
CA ARG A 280 24.25 11.21 14.01
C ARG A 280 23.09 11.06 13.02
N ARG A 281 22.94 9.90 12.38
CA ARG A 281 21.82 9.60 11.49
C ARG A 281 20.49 9.53 12.24
N GLN A 282 20.45 8.94 13.42
CA GLN A 282 19.27 8.93 14.28
C GLN A 282 18.84 10.35 14.66
N ILE A 283 19.79 11.21 15.08
CA ILE A 283 19.52 12.63 15.36
C ILE A 283 18.93 13.32 14.13
N GLU A 284 19.51 13.09 12.94
CA GLU A 284 19.02 13.71 11.71
C GLU A 284 17.60 13.24 11.34
N LEU A 285 17.29 11.96 11.54
CA LEU A 285 15.93 11.42 11.35
C LEU A 285 14.92 12.08 12.30
N ILE A 286 15.30 12.28 13.56
CA ILE A 286 14.43 12.97 14.52
C ILE A 286 14.18 14.41 14.06
N ARG A 287 15.23 15.13 13.66
CA ARG A 287 15.18 16.54 13.25
C ARG A 287 14.45 16.76 11.92
N THR A 288 14.61 15.88 10.95
CA THR A 288 14.09 16.07 9.59
C THR A 288 12.83 15.28 9.28
N ASN A 289 12.51 14.27 10.08
CA ASN A 289 11.34 13.41 9.88
C ASN A 289 10.36 13.49 11.06
N GLN A 290 10.77 13.04 12.25
CA GLN A 290 9.86 12.88 13.39
C GLN A 290 9.25 14.20 13.87
N ILE A 291 10.07 15.19 14.21
CA ILE A 291 9.60 16.49 14.71
C ILE A 291 8.75 17.20 13.64
N PRO A 292 9.20 17.34 12.37
CA PRO A 292 8.39 17.96 11.33
C PRO A 292 7.06 17.25 11.07
N ILE A 293 6.99 15.91 11.19
CA ILE A 293 5.72 15.19 11.06
C ILE A 293 4.77 15.51 12.21
N LEU A 294 5.28 15.58 13.44
CA LEU A 294 4.49 15.95 14.62
C LEU A 294 3.91 17.37 14.47
N GLU A 295 4.75 18.32 14.06
CA GLU A 295 4.34 19.70 13.78
C GLU A 295 3.30 19.76 12.65
N TYR A 296 3.53 19.01 11.57
CA TYR A 296 2.62 18.97 10.43
C TYR A 296 1.26 18.34 10.78
N ARG A 297 1.26 17.30 11.62
CA ARG A 297 0.02 16.71 12.18
C ARG A 297 -0.74 17.72 13.03
N LEU A 298 -0.04 18.53 13.83
CA LEU A 298 -0.67 19.59 14.62
C LEU A 298 -1.26 20.69 13.73
N GLU A 299 -0.50 21.17 12.74
CA GLU A 299 -0.94 22.22 11.81
C GLU A 299 -2.20 21.79 11.03
N LYS A 300 -2.22 20.55 10.54
CA LYS A 300 -3.33 20.01 9.73
C LYS A 300 -4.40 19.30 10.55
N ASN A 301 -4.24 19.23 11.88
CA ASN A 301 -5.11 18.48 12.78
C ASN A 301 -5.33 17.01 12.35
N ILE A 302 -4.24 16.31 12.00
CA ILE A 302 -4.27 14.91 11.56
C ILE A 302 -3.98 13.99 12.74
N ILE A 303 -5.05 13.52 13.37
CA ILE A 303 -4.99 12.65 14.55
C ILE A 303 -4.55 11.23 14.12
N PRO A 304 -3.48 10.66 14.70
CA PRO A 304 -3.04 9.30 14.40
C PRO A 304 -4.13 8.26 14.69
N GLY A 305 -4.10 7.16 13.94
CA GLY A 305 -5.02 6.02 14.13
C GLY A 305 -6.45 6.24 13.64
N GLN A 306 -6.85 7.47 13.29
CA GLN A 306 -8.12 7.68 12.61
C GLN A 306 -8.10 7.08 11.19
N ASN A 307 -9.22 6.51 10.76
CA ASN A 307 -9.39 5.97 9.41
C ASN A 307 -9.65 7.09 8.40
N ILE A 308 -8.64 7.93 8.17
CA ILE A 308 -8.63 9.04 7.22
C ILE A 308 -7.44 8.89 6.27
N TRP A 309 -7.60 9.32 5.02
CA TRP A 309 -6.57 9.14 3.99
C TRP A 309 -5.28 9.91 4.29
N GLN A 310 -5.37 11.01 5.06
CA GLN A 310 -4.23 11.81 5.48
C GLN A 310 -3.25 11.00 6.32
N ASN A 311 -3.71 10.08 7.16
CA ASN A 311 -2.82 9.21 7.94
C ASN A 311 -1.98 8.30 7.02
N ASN A 312 -2.58 7.79 5.93
CA ASN A 312 -1.83 7.00 4.94
C ASN A 312 -0.79 7.86 4.20
N ALA A 313 -1.12 9.12 3.89
CA ALA A 313 -0.21 10.05 3.25
C ALA A 313 0.96 10.45 4.18
N ILE A 314 0.71 10.68 5.48
CA ILE A 314 1.77 10.91 6.46
C ILE A 314 2.68 9.69 6.58
N ASN A 315 2.13 8.48 6.66
CA ASN A 315 2.93 7.25 6.72
C ASN A 315 3.82 7.09 5.48
N ASP A 316 3.33 7.45 4.29
CA ASP A 316 4.13 7.48 3.06
C ASP A 316 5.30 8.47 3.15
N ILE A 317 5.07 9.68 3.69
CA ILE A 317 6.12 10.69 3.89
C ILE A 317 7.17 10.15 4.86
N GLU A 318 6.72 9.62 6.00
CA GLU A 318 7.58 9.08 7.06
C GLU A 318 8.47 7.96 6.54
N ASN A 319 7.86 6.96 5.90
CA ASN A 319 8.56 5.80 5.36
C ASN A 319 9.54 6.19 4.25
N ALA A 320 9.15 7.12 3.36
CA ALA A 320 10.03 7.54 2.28
C ALA A 320 11.23 8.35 2.79
N ARG A 321 11.04 9.25 3.76
CA ARG A 321 12.13 9.99 4.41
C ARG A 321 13.07 9.05 5.18
N ASN A 322 12.53 8.09 5.92
CA ASN A 322 13.33 7.07 6.60
C ASN A 322 14.19 6.29 5.61
N GLN A 323 13.62 5.79 4.50
CA GLN A 323 14.39 5.07 3.49
C GLN A 323 15.48 5.95 2.84
N LEU A 324 15.17 7.21 2.52
CA LEU A 324 16.14 8.14 1.94
C LEU A 324 17.33 8.38 2.86
N ALA A 325 17.12 8.44 4.18
CA ALA A 325 18.21 8.65 5.15
C ALA A 325 19.24 7.49 5.18
N TYR A 326 18.83 6.28 4.79
CA TYR A 326 19.70 5.10 4.69
C TYR A 326 20.16 4.80 3.24
N MET A 327 19.69 5.56 2.24
CA MET A 327 20.12 5.38 0.85
C MET A 327 21.41 6.14 0.56
N THR A 328 22.52 5.41 0.57
CA THR A 328 23.83 5.93 0.13
C THR A 328 24.25 5.28 -1.19
N ILE A 329 24.61 6.09 -2.17
CA ILE A 329 25.22 5.61 -3.42
C ILE A 329 26.70 5.36 -3.13
N MET A 330 27.14 4.12 -3.29
CA MET A 330 28.55 3.76 -3.15
C MET A 330 29.40 4.49 -4.19
N SER A 331 30.60 4.89 -3.80
CA SER A 331 31.60 5.40 -4.73
C SER A 331 32.06 4.31 -5.70
N GLU A 332 32.68 4.73 -6.82
CA GLU A 332 33.22 3.79 -7.80
C GLU A 332 34.34 2.91 -7.21
N GLU A 333 35.11 3.45 -6.27
CA GLU A 333 36.16 2.71 -5.56
C GLU A 333 35.56 1.64 -4.64
N GLU A 334 34.57 1.99 -3.81
CA GLU A 334 33.84 1.04 -2.97
C GLU A 334 33.14 -0.03 -3.82
N TRP A 335 32.54 0.38 -4.93
CA TRP A 335 31.95 -0.54 -5.90
C TRP A 335 33.00 -1.51 -6.43
N ASN A 336 34.17 -1.04 -6.88
CA ASN A 336 35.22 -1.92 -7.40
C ASN A 336 35.77 -2.88 -6.34
N ASN A 337 35.90 -2.40 -5.09
CA ASN A 337 36.39 -3.17 -3.95
C ASN A 337 35.31 -4.08 -3.31
N SER A 338 34.03 -3.86 -3.62
CA SER A 338 32.95 -4.72 -3.12
C SER A 338 33.13 -6.13 -3.68
N ARG A 339 33.09 -7.15 -2.80
CA ARG A 339 33.10 -8.56 -3.24
C ARG A 339 31.96 -8.78 -4.25
N GLY A 340 32.14 -9.73 -5.17
CA GLY A 340 31.12 -10.13 -6.16
C GLY A 340 29.80 -10.68 -5.59
N ASP A 341 29.61 -10.58 -4.27
CA ASP A 341 28.42 -11.00 -3.53
C ASP A 341 27.38 -9.88 -3.37
N SER A 342 27.63 -8.65 -3.87
CA SER A 342 26.58 -7.63 -3.90
C SER A 342 25.48 -8.05 -4.90
N VAL A 343 24.22 -7.90 -4.51
CA VAL A 343 23.05 -8.26 -5.35
C VAL A 343 23.16 -7.64 -6.75
N TRP A 344 23.67 -6.42 -6.83
CA TRP A 344 23.89 -5.71 -8.08
C TRP A 344 24.94 -6.36 -9.00
N LYS A 345 26.08 -6.82 -8.44
CA LYS A 345 27.11 -7.52 -9.22
C LYS A 345 26.71 -8.95 -9.58
N GLN A 346 25.90 -9.60 -8.75
CA GLN A 346 25.30 -10.91 -9.06
C GLN A 346 24.35 -10.84 -10.25
N ASN A 347 23.67 -9.70 -10.43
CA ASN A 347 22.80 -9.41 -11.56
C ASN A 347 23.55 -8.86 -12.79
N GLU A 348 24.89 -8.97 -12.81
CA GLU A 348 25.76 -8.47 -13.89
C GLU A 348 25.62 -6.97 -14.22
N GLU A 349 25.13 -6.14 -13.28
CA GLU A 349 24.96 -4.71 -13.50
C GLU A 349 26.30 -3.96 -13.56
N THR A 350 26.41 -2.99 -14.47
CA THR A 350 27.52 -2.05 -14.49
C THR A 350 27.38 -0.98 -13.40
N TYR A 351 28.49 -0.36 -12.97
CA TYR A 351 28.44 0.74 -11.99
C TYR A 351 27.51 1.89 -12.42
N ALA A 352 27.51 2.23 -13.72
CA ALA A 352 26.62 3.25 -14.26
C ALA A 352 25.13 2.85 -14.16
N GLU A 353 24.80 1.58 -14.37
CA GLU A 353 23.44 1.05 -14.21
C GLU A 353 23.03 1.03 -12.74
N TYR A 354 23.92 0.62 -11.83
CA TYR A 354 23.72 0.70 -10.37
C TYR A 354 23.39 2.14 -9.93
N VAL A 355 24.21 3.12 -10.32
CA VAL A 355 23.98 4.54 -9.97
C VAL A 355 22.63 5.01 -10.53
N ALA A 356 22.30 4.66 -11.77
CA ALA A 356 21.02 5.01 -12.38
C ALA A 356 19.83 4.32 -11.71
N ASN A 357 19.98 3.09 -11.24
CA ASN A 357 18.98 2.33 -10.46
C ASN A 357 18.74 3.00 -9.09
N MET A 358 19.81 3.34 -8.37
CA MET A 358 19.73 4.02 -7.08
C MET A 358 19.09 5.40 -7.22
N GLN A 359 19.49 6.19 -8.22
CA GLN A 359 18.89 7.50 -8.47
C GLN A 359 17.39 7.39 -8.78
N ARG A 360 16.97 6.39 -9.56
CA ARG A 360 15.55 6.12 -9.82
C ARG A 360 14.76 5.80 -8.55
N GLN A 361 15.36 5.05 -7.62
CA GLN A 361 14.72 4.76 -6.33
C GLN A 361 14.59 6.03 -5.47
N ILE A 362 15.66 6.83 -5.39
CA ILE A 362 15.65 8.12 -4.69
C ILE A 362 14.57 9.05 -5.27
N ASP A 363 14.50 9.17 -6.60
CA ASP A 363 13.51 9.99 -7.29
C ASP A 363 12.07 9.50 -7.02
N ALA A 364 11.85 8.18 -6.94
CA ALA A 364 10.55 7.60 -6.64
C ALA A 364 10.09 7.86 -5.20
N LEU A 365 11.01 7.80 -4.23
CA LEU A 365 10.74 8.16 -2.83
C LEU A 365 10.44 9.65 -2.68
N ASN A 366 11.25 10.50 -3.31
CA ASN A 366 11.00 11.94 -3.35
C ASN A 366 9.65 12.29 -3.99
N LEU A 367 9.29 11.61 -5.08
CA LEU A 367 7.96 11.77 -5.70
C LEU A 367 6.85 11.36 -4.73
N THR A 368 7.02 10.28 -3.98
CA THR A 368 6.04 9.83 -2.97
C THR A 368 5.81 10.91 -1.92
N ILE A 369 6.88 11.52 -1.40
CA ILE A 369 6.80 12.63 -0.44
C ILE A 369 6.05 13.81 -1.05
N ILE A 370 6.41 14.23 -2.27
CA ILE A 370 5.77 15.38 -2.95
C ILE A 370 4.28 15.14 -3.18
N VAL A 371 3.90 13.93 -3.63
CA VAL A 371 2.50 13.55 -3.88
C VAL A 371 1.69 13.56 -2.60
N ALA A 372 2.22 12.96 -1.53
CA ALA A 372 1.57 12.92 -0.22
C ALA A 372 1.39 14.33 0.36
N GLN A 373 2.47 15.13 0.37
CA GLN A 373 2.47 16.48 0.92
C GLN A 373 1.47 17.37 0.19
N LYS A 374 1.52 17.40 -1.15
CA LYS A 374 0.56 18.19 -1.96
C LYS A 374 -0.88 17.73 -1.78
N SER A 375 -1.11 16.42 -1.65
CA SER A 375 -2.45 15.88 -1.40
C SER A 375 -3.02 16.46 -0.11
N ILE A 376 -2.24 16.45 0.98
CA ILE A 376 -2.63 17.00 2.28
C ILE A 376 -2.78 18.52 2.23
N ASP A 377 -1.79 19.25 1.70
CA ASP A 377 -1.78 20.72 1.68
C ASP A 377 -2.95 21.32 0.89
N SER A 378 -3.39 20.64 -0.17
CA SER A 378 -4.52 21.09 -0.99
C SER A 378 -5.87 20.49 -0.59
N ASP A 379 -5.89 19.58 0.40
CA ASP A 379 -7.05 18.76 0.79
C ASP A 379 -7.71 18.06 -0.41
N ARG A 380 -6.89 17.59 -1.35
CA ARG A 380 -7.31 16.90 -2.59
C ARG A 380 -6.48 15.64 -2.75
N PRO A 381 -6.95 14.49 -2.25
CA PRO A 381 -6.14 13.30 -2.20
C PRO A 381 -5.80 12.77 -3.59
N ASP A 382 -4.56 12.30 -3.76
CA ASP A 382 -4.23 11.41 -4.86
C ASP A 382 -5.07 10.12 -4.77
N MET A 383 -5.34 9.53 -5.93
CA MET A 383 -6.08 8.28 -6.06
C MET A 383 -5.42 7.11 -5.30
N LYS A 384 -4.09 7.19 -5.04
CA LYS A 384 -3.37 6.24 -4.17
C LYS A 384 -3.95 6.17 -2.75
N TYR A 385 -4.37 7.30 -2.17
CA TYR A 385 -4.83 7.37 -0.78
C TYR A 385 -6.32 7.11 -0.60
N VAL A 386 -7.11 7.19 -1.68
CA VAL A 386 -8.56 6.93 -1.68
C VAL A 386 -8.86 5.78 -2.64
N THR A 387 -8.44 4.58 -2.27
CA THR A 387 -8.51 3.39 -3.12
C THR A 387 -9.93 2.96 -3.47
N ASN A 388 -10.89 3.27 -2.60
CA ASN A 388 -12.31 2.96 -2.78
C ASN A 388 -13.11 4.07 -3.48
N GLY A 389 -12.46 5.14 -3.94
CA GLY A 389 -13.09 6.29 -4.60
C GLY A 389 -13.55 6.03 -6.04
N SER A 390 -14.38 6.94 -6.57
CA SER A 390 -14.93 6.85 -7.93
C SER A 390 -13.86 6.84 -9.01
N ARG A 391 -12.81 7.68 -8.89
CA ARG A 391 -11.68 7.71 -9.83
C ARG A 391 -10.94 6.38 -9.83
N ALA A 392 -10.67 5.88 -8.63
CA ALA A 392 -9.95 4.65 -8.42
C ALA A 392 -10.60 3.47 -9.13
N ARG A 393 -11.88 3.24 -8.83
CA ARG A 393 -12.67 2.17 -9.44
C ARG A 393 -12.82 2.33 -10.95
N THR A 394 -12.88 3.57 -11.45
CA THR A 394 -12.96 3.85 -12.89
C THR A 394 -11.67 3.49 -13.62
N VAL A 395 -10.50 3.73 -13.01
CA VAL A 395 -9.21 3.32 -13.56
C VAL A 395 -9.06 1.80 -13.50
N ASP A 396 -9.45 1.17 -12.39
CA ASP A 396 -9.36 -0.29 -12.25
C ASP A 396 -10.29 -1.02 -13.25
N PHE A 397 -11.42 -0.40 -13.60
CA PHE A 397 -12.33 -0.90 -14.64
C PHE A 397 -11.69 -0.95 -16.04
N LEU A 398 -10.53 -0.34 -16.30
CA LEU A 398 -9.83 -0.51 -17.58
C LEU A 398 -9.54 -1.97 -17.91
N GLN A 399 -9.44 -2.85 -16.91
CA GLN A 399 -9.30 -4.31 -17.10
C GLN A 399 -10.47 -4.95 -17.87
N TYR A 400 -11.65 -4.31 -17.90
CA TYR A 400 -12.77 -4.75 -18.73
C TYR A 400 -12.44 -4.78 -20.23
N SER A 401 -11.41 -4.06 -20.68
CA SER A 401 -10.92 -4.15 -22.07
C SER A 401 -10.55 -5.58 -22.46
N LEU A 402 -10.18 -6.45 -21.50
CA LEU A 402 -9.88 -7.87 -21.74
C LEU A 402 -11.11 -8.64 -22.26
N ILE A 403 -12.28 -8.41 -21.66
CA ILE A 403 -13.54 -9.04 -22.08
C ILE A 403 -13.94 -8.50 -23.45
N VAL A 404 -13.75 -7.19 -23.69
CA VAL A 404 -14.04 -6.59 -25.00
C VAL A 404 -13.07 -7.07 -26.08
N SER A 405 -11.82 -7.39 -25.75
CA SER A 405 -10.87 -8.04 -26.67
C SER A 405 -11.40 -9.38 -27.19
N LEU A 406 -11.98 -10.20 -26.31
CA LEU A 406 -12.59 -11.48 -26.71
C LEU A 406 -13.82 -11.26 -27.60
N PHE A 407 -14.62 -10.23 -27.33
CA PHE A 407 -15.71 -9.84 -28.22
C PHE A 407 -15.21 -9.35 -29.59
N GLY A 408 -14.10 -8.60 -29.60
CA GLY A 408 -13.39 -8.21 -30.82
C GLY A 408 -12.94 -9.43 -31.63
N VAL A 409 -12.30 -10.42 -30.98
CA VAL A 409 -11.91 -11.69 -31.62
C VAL A 409 -13.13 -12.39 -32.23
N LEU A 410 -14.22 -12.47 -31.48
CA LEU A 410 -15.45 -13.11 -31.92
C LEU A 410 -16.02 -12.43 -33.16
N LEU A 411 -16.09 -11.09 -33.19
CA LEU A 411 -16.52 -10.35 -34.37
C LEU A 411 -15.56 -10.56 -35.54
N GLY A 412 -14.26 -10.37 -35.34
CA GLY A 412 -13.24 -10.48 -36.39
C GLY A 412 -13.23 -11.87 -37.03
N GLY A 413 -13.23 -12.92 -36.22
CA GLY A 413 -13.26 -14.31 -36.65
C GLY A 413 -14.56 -14.70 -37.38
N TRP A 414 -15.70 -14.16 -36.95
CA TRP A 414 -16.99 -14.47 -37.55
C TRP A 414 -17.23 -13.78 -38.90
N LEU A 415 -16.73 -12.55 -39.11
CA LEU A 415 -17.10 -11.67 -40.24
C LEU A 415 -17.05 -12.31 -41.64
N ILE A 416 -15.98 -13.04 -41.97
CA ILE A 416 -15.75 -13.58 -43.32
C ILE A 416 -15.91 -15.09 -43.35
N ALA A 417 -15.43 -15.79 -42.33
CA ALA A 417 -15.55 -17.24 -42.22
C ALA A 417 -17.01 -17.70 -42.18
N SER A 418 -17.94 -16.93 -41.59
CA SER A 418 -19.36 -17.28 -41.60
C SER A 418 -19.97 -17.22 -43.00
N GLU A 419 -19.55 -16.26 -43.82
CA GLU A 419 -20.01 -16.12 -45.20
C GLU A 419 -19.50 -17.27 -46.09
N TYR A 420 -18.31 -17.79 -45.79
CA TYR A 420 -17.79 -19.01 -46.42
C TYR A 420 -18.57 -20.26 -45.99
N GLN A 421 -18.85 -20.41 -44.69
CA GLN A 421 -19.60 -21.56 -44.18
C GLN A 421 -21.05 -21.60 -44.66
N GLN A 422 -21.70 -20.44 -44.79
CA GLN A 422 -23.08 -20.32 -45.26
C GLN A 422 -23.21 -20.29 -46.79
N GLY A 423 -22.10 -20.27 -47.53
CA GLY A 423 -22.08 -20.16 -49.00
C GLY A 423 -22.50 -18.79 -49.55
N THR A 424 -22.83 -17.83 -48.69
CA THR A 424 -23.26 -16.47 -49.04
C THR A 424 -22.14 -15.61 -49.61
N ILE A 425 -20.88 -16.04 -49.46
CA ILE A 425 -19.72 -15.38 -50.09
C ILE A 425 -19.89 -15.25 -51.61
N ARG A 426 -20.51 -16.23 -52.29
CA ARG A 426 -20.77 -16.17 -53.74
C ARG A 426 -21.74 -15.04 -54.09
N LEU A 427 -22.77 -14.84 -53.27
CA LEU A 427 -23.75 -13.76 -53.44
C LEU A 427 -23.14 -12.38 -53.21
N LEU A 428 -22.18 -12.26 -52.29
CA LEU A 428 -21.43 -11.03 -52.08
C LEU A 428 -20.58 -10.65 -53.30
N MET A 429 -20.05 -11.65 -54.01
CA MET A 429 -19.11 -11.47 -55.12
C MET A 429 -19.77 -11.09 -56.45
N ILE A 430 -21.08 -11.31 -56.60
CA ILE A 430 -21.86 -10.90 -57.79
C ILE A 430 -22.19 -9.39 -57.75
N ARG A 431 -22.11 -8.74 -56.58
CA ARG A 431 -22.42 -7.31 -56.43
C ARG A 431 -21.42 -6.45 -57.23
N PRO A 432 -21.85 -5.34 -57.85
CA PRO A 432 -20.97 -4.44 -58.63
C PRO A 432 -20.12 -3.54 -57.71
N LYS A 433 -19.30 -4.15 -56.87
CA LYS A 433 -18.40 -3.52 -55.89
C LYS A 433 -17.06 -4.24 -55.90
N THR A 434 -15.97 -3.50 -55.70
CA THR A 434 -14.64 -4.13 -55.61
C THR A 434 -14.55 -4.98 -54.34
N ARG A 435 -13.85 -6.12 -54.43
CA ARG A 435 -13.64 -7.06 -53.31
C ARG A 435 -13.12 -6.36 -52.05
N THR A 436 -12.15 -5.44 -52.22
CA THR A 436 -11.61 -4.62 -51.13
C THR A 436 -12.65 -3.72 -50.48
N LYS A 437 -13.56 -3.11 -51.25
CA LYS A 437 -14.62 -2.26 -50.68
C LYS A 437 -15.63 -3.08 -49.86
N ILE A 438 -15.95 -4.30 -50.29
CA ILE A 438 -16.81 -5.22 -49.53
C ILE A 438 -16.14 -5.60 -48.22
N LEU A 439 -14.89 -6.10 -48.29
CA LEU A 439 -14.12 -6.51 -47.12
C LEU A 439 -13.96 -5.37 -46.10
N MET A 440 -13.52 -4.19 -46.57
CA MET A 440 -13.31 -3.03 -45.70
C MET A 440 -14.60 -2.50 -45.10
N SER A 441 -15.74 -2.55 -45.82
CA SER A 441 -17.01 -2.13 -45.24
C SER A 441 -17.42 -2.99 -44.04
N LYS A 442 -17.16 -4.30 -44.10
CA LYS A 442 -17.40 -5.25 -43.01
C LYS A 442 -16.41 -5.06 -41.86
N PHE A 443 -15.12 -4.90 -42.18
CA PHE A 443 -14.06 -4.60 -41.21
C PHE A 443 -14.38 -3.33 -40.40
N THR A 444 -14.63 -2.21 -41.08
CA THR A 444 -14.93 -0.93 -40.43
C THR A 444 -16.23 -0.99 -39.63
N ALA A 445 -17.25 -1.72 -40.10
CA ALA A 445 -18.49 -1.92 -39.36
C ALA A 445 -18.25 -2.63 -38.02
N ALA A 446 -17.51 -3.75 -38.02
CA ALA A 446 -17.19 -4.45 -36.77
C ALA A 446 -16.27 -3.63 -35.87
N LEU A 447 -15.31 -2.90 -36.45
CA LEU A 447 -14.45 -1.97 -35.71
C LEU A 447 -15.27 -0.96 -34.92
N ILE A 448 -16.24 -0.31 -35.56
CA ILE A 448 -17.14 0.64 -34.91
C ILE A 448 -17.98 -0.03 -33.82
N VAL A 449 -18.44 -1.28 -34.04
CA VAL A 449 -19.28 -2.00 -33.07
C VAL A 449 -18.52 -2.31 -31.78
N TRP A 450 -17.37 -2.99 -31.84
CA TRP A 450 -16.65 -3.30 -30.60
C TRP A 450 -16.08 -2.04 -29.93
N LEU A 451 -15.65 -1.04 -30.71
CA LEU A 451 -15.16 0.22 -30.17
C LEU A 451 -16.29 0.97 -29.43
N GLY A 452 -17.50 0.97 -30.01
CA GLY A 452 -18.68 1.53 -29.36
C GLY A 452 -19.02 0.79 -28.06
N VAL A 453 -18.98 -0.54 -28.05
CA VAL A 453 -19.21 -1.35 -26.84
C VAL A 453 -18.17 -1.03 -25.75
N TYR A 454 -16.90 -0.88 -26.11
CA TYR A 454 -15.85 -0.49 -25.18
C TYR A 454 -16.10 0.91 -24.58
N LEU A 455 -16.25 1.93 -25.43
CA LEU A 455 -16.38 3.33 -24.99
C LEU A 455 -17.67 3.57 -24.20
N VAL A 456 -18.80 3.01 -24.65
CA VAL A 456 -20.08 3.13 -23.94
C VAL A 456 -20.01 2.36 -22.62
N GLY A 457 -19.41 1.17 -22.59
CA GLY A 457 -19.22 0.40 -21.36
C GLY A 457 -18.41 1.16 -20.31
N SER A 458 -17.27 1.75 -20.70
CA SER A 458 -16.43 2.56 -19.81
C SER A 458 -17.14 3.84 -19.36
N LEU A 459 -17.93 4.48 -20.24
CA LEU A 459 -18.73 5.65 -19.88
C LEU A 459 -19.81 5.32 -18.86
N LEU A 460 -20.56 4.22 -19.08
CA LEU A 460 -21.55 3.73 -18.12
C LEU A 460 -20.93 3.44 -16.77
N ASN A 461 -19.75 2.82 -16.75
CA ASN A 461 -19.01 2.57 -15.52
C ASN A 461 -18.61 3.84 -14.78
N MET A 462 -18.02 4.81 -15.48
CA MET A 462 -17.64 6.09 -14.89
C MET A 462 -18.83 6.83 -14.29
N VAL A 463 -19.97 6.88 -15.00
CA VAL A 463 -21.20 7.50 -14.51
C VAL A 463 -21.74 6.75 -13.30
N MET A 464 -21.77 5.41 -13.33
CA MET A 464 -22.27 4.61 -12.21
C MET A 464 -21.35 4.68 -10.98
N ASN A 465 -20.03 4.77 -11.16
CA ASN A 465 -19.10 5.03 -10.06
C ASN A 465 -19.39 6.39 -9.41
N GLY A 466 -19.62 7.43 -10.22
CA GLY A 466 -20.01 8.75 -9.72
C GLY A 466 -21.33 8.74 -8.95
N ILE A 467 -22.33 7.96 -9.41
CA ILE A 467 -23.61 7.79 -8.71
C ILE A 467 -23.45 7.00 -7.39
N CYS A 468 -22.65 5.93 -7.39
CA CYS A 468 -22.52 5.03 -6.24
C CYS A 468 -21.58 5.57 -5.15
N PHE A 469 -20.48 6.24 -5.55
CA PHE A 469 -19.37 6.63 -4.66
C PHE A 469 -19.08 8.14 -4.67
N GLY A 470 -19.79 8.93 -5.48
CA GLY A 470 -19.74 10.40 -5.49
C GLY A 470 -18.95 10.99 -6.66
N PHE A 471 -19.46 12.08 -7.24
CA PHE A 471 -18.82 12.76 -8.37
C PHE A 471 -17.67 13.71 -7.98
N GLN A 472 -17.61 14.12 -6.71
CA GLN A 472 -16.59 15.07 -6.23
C GLN A 472 -15.16 14.55 -6.44
N ASP A 473 -14.94 13.25 -6.25
CA ASP A 473 -13.63 12.63 -6.43
C ASP A 473 -13.07 12.84 -7.85
N PHE A 474 -13.92 12.90 -8.90
CA PHE A 474 -13.45 13.18 -10.27
C PHE A 474 -12.85 14.58 -10.47
N THR A 475 -13.11 15.52 -9.54
CA THR A 475 -12.55 16.88 -9.59
C THR A 475 -11.12 16.96 -9.06
N PHE A 476 -10.68 15.93 -8.32
CA PHE A 476 -9.36 15.91 -7.72
C PHE A 476 -8.27 15.58 -8.76
N PRO A 477 -7.10 16.24 -8.66
CA PRO A 477 -5.98 15.99 -9.57
C PRO A 477 -5.33 14.63 -9.28
N ASN A 478 -4.56 14.15 -10.26
CA ASN A 478 -3.52 13.16 -10.03
C ASN A 478 -2.17 13.87 -10.05
N TYR A 479 -1.33 13.54 -9.09
CA TYR A 479 -0.01 14.15 -8.94
C TYR A 479 1.04 13.30 -9.65
N SER A 480 1.96 13.96 -10.35
CA SER A 480 3.07 13.31 -11.06
C SER A 480 4.32 14.17 -10.99
N VAL A 481 5.46 13.63 -11.46
CA VAL A 481 6.72 14.39 -11.59
C VAL A 481 6.53 15.65 -12.46
N ALA A 482 5.68 15.58 -13.49
CA ALA A 482 5.38 16.69 -14.39
C ALA A 482 4.39 17.72 -13.81
N GLY A 483 3.93 17.51 -12.57
CA GLY A 483 2.96 18.37 -11.89
C GLY A 483 1.57 17.75 -11.78
N GLU A 484 0.60 18.62 -11.52
CA GLU A 484 -0.79 18.27 -11.28
C GLU A 484 -1.55 18.09 -12.59
N THR A 485 -2.25 16.98 -12.72
CA THR A 485 -3.04 16.68 -13.92
C THR A 485 -4.49 16.39 -13.54
N GLY A 486 -5.44 17.01 -14.21
CA GLY A 486 -6.86 16.70 -13.99
C GLY A 486 -7.17 15.24 -14.33
N PHE A 487 -8.13 14.63 -13.62
CA PHE A 487 -8.46 13.21 -13.76
C PHE A 487 -8.71 12.78 -15.23
N PHE A 488 -9.46 13.56 -16.00
CA PHE A 488 -9.75 13.20 -17.40
C PHE A 488 -8.52 13.23 -18.30
N LEU A 489 -7.60 14.17 -18.06
CA LEU A 489 -6.35 14.24 -18.82
C LEU A 489 -5.43 13.07 -18.50
N TYR A 490 -5.49 12.57 -17.26
CA TYR A 490 -4.84 11.34 -16.82
C TYR A 490 -5.52 10.07 -17.38
N PHE A 491 -6.85 10.01 -17.38
CA PHE A 491 -7.63 8.81 -17.68
C PHE A 491 -7.79 8.54 -19.18
N VAL A 492 -8.09 9.56 -19.99
CA VAL A 492 -8.40 9.38 -21.42
C VAL A 492 -7.25 8.72 -22.21
N PRO A 493 -5.98 9.11 -22.04
CA PRO A 493 -4.87 8.42 -22.72
C PRO A 493 -4.78 6.93 -22.35
N LYS A 494 -5.04 6.58 -21.08
CA LYS A 494 -5.06 5.19 -20.60
C LYS A 494 -6.21 4.40 -21.21
N LEU A 495 -7.40 4.99 -21.24
CA LEU A 495 -8.58 4.42 -21.89
C LEU A 495 -8.30 4.12 -23.37
N LEU A 496 -7.63 5.04 -24.08
CA LEU A 496 -7.26 4.87 -25.48
C LEU A 496 -6.15 3.82 -25.68
N ALA A 497 -5.17 3.73 -24.79
CA ALA A 497 -4.13 2.71 -24.86
C ALA A 497 -4.72 1.29 -24.79
N CYS A 498 -5.76 1.08 -23.97
CA CYS A 498 -6.49 -0.18 -23.87
C CYS A 498 -7.31 -0.56 -25.12
N VAL A 499 -7.47 0.34 -26.11
CA VAL A 499 -8.05 0.01 -27.43
C VAL A 499 -7.10 -0.85 -28.26
N LEU A 500 -5.79 -0.71 -28.06
CA LEU A 500 -4.76 -1.33 -28.91
C LEU A 500 -4.75 -2.87 -28.81
N PRO A 501 -4.83 -3.50 -27.62
CA PRO A 501 -4.97 -4.95 -27.52
C PRO A 501 -6.24 -5.49 -28.19
N ILE A 502 -7.36 -4.74 -28.09
CA ILE A 502 -8.62 -5.13 -28.72
C ILE A 502 -8.47 -5.11 -30.25
N LEU A 503 -7.85 -4.05 -30.79
CA LEU A 503 -7.58 -3.91 -32.22
C LEU A 503 -6.66 -5.02 -32.75
N PHE A 504 -5.58 -5.32 -32.03
CA PHE A 504 -4.67 -6.41 -32.38
C PHE A 504 -5.40 -7.75 -32.44
N SER A 505 -6.15 -8.09 -31.39
CA SER A 505 -6.86 -9.36 -31.32
C SER A 505 -7.96 -9.47 -32.39
N PHE A 506 -8.68 -8.37 -32.65
CA PHE A 506 -9.66 -8.27 -33.74
C PHE A 506 -9.02 -8.49 -35.13
N THR A 507 -7.90 -7.82 -35.42
CA THR A 507 -7.24 -7.91 -36.73
C THR A 507 -6.60 -9.28 -36.97
N LEU A 508 -6.04 -9.91 -35.93
CA LEU A 508 -5.55 -11.29 -35.97
C LEU A 508 -6.69 -12.27 -36.28
N ALA A 509 -7.81 -12.17 -35.57
CA ALA A 509 -8.99 -13.00 -35.80
C ALA A 509 -9.58 -12.79 -37.20
N PHE A 510 -9.60 -11.55 -37.66
CA PHE A 510 -10.06 -11.19 -39.00
C PHE A 510 -9.18 -11.79 -40.11
N LEU A 511 -7.85 -11.76 -39.94
CA LEU A 511 -6.92 -12.42 -40.86
C LEU A 511 -7.22 -13.91 -40.97
N LEU A 512 -7.37 -14.59 -39.82
CA LEU A 512 -7.69 -16.02 -39.80
C LEU A 512 -9.08 -16.30 -40.39
N SER A 513 -10.04 -15.39 -40.21
CA SER A 513 -11.36 -15.47 -40.83
C SER A 513 -11.26 -15.54 -42.36
N VAL A 514 -10.37 -14.74 -42.95
CA VAL A 514 -10.12 -14.70 -44.41
C VAL A 514 -9.33 -15.92 -44.88
N VAL A 515 -8.35 -16.39 -44.10
CA VAL A 515 -7.42 -17.46 -44.50
C VAL A 515 -8.05 -18.85 -44.34
N VAL A 516 -8.62 -19.15 -43.17
CA VAL A 516 -8.98 -20.51 -42.74
C VAL A 516 -10.40 -20.91 -43.18
N LYS A 517 -11.29 -19.95 -43.45
CA LYS A 517 -12.70 -20.19 -43.86
C LYS A 517 -13.52 -21.03 -42.88
N ASN A 518 -13.04 -21.18 -41.64
CA ASN A 518 -13.75 -21.87 -40.57
C ASN A 518 -13.87 -20.92 -39.37
N THR A 519 -15.10 -20.61 -38.99
CA THR A 519 -15.40 -19.68 -37.88
C THR A 519 -14.83 -20.19 -36.56
N ALA A 520 -14.92 -21.50 -36.30
CA ALA A 520 -14.42 -22.09 -35.05
C ALA A 520 -12.91 -21.89 -34.93
N VAL A 521 -12.14 -22.18 -35.98
CA VAL A 521 -10.68 -22.02 -35.95
C VAL A 521 -10.27 -20.55 -35.94
N ALA A 522 -10.96 -19.71 -36.71
CA ALA A 522 -10.69 -18.27 -36.77
C ALA A 522 -10.92 -17.55 -35.43
N ILE A 523 -11.78 -18.10 -34.57
CA ILE A 523 -12.05 -17.58 -33.22
C ILE A 523 -11.15 -18.28 -32.18
N ALA A 524 -11.02 -19.61 -32.23
CA ALA A 524 -10.31 -20.38 -31.21
C ALA A 524 -8.82 -20.03 -31.13
N VAL A 525 -8.13 -19.88 -32.28
CA VAL A 525 -6.68 -19.64 -32.29
C VAL A 525 -6.31 -18.30 -31.65
N PRO A 526 -6.95 -17.15 -31.99
CA PRO A 526 -6.67 -15.90 -31.30
C PRO A 526 -7.07 -15.92 -29.82
N VAL A 527 -8.14 -16.62 -29.43
CA VAL A 527 -8.51 -16.78 -28.02
C VAL A 527 -7.43 -17.52 -27.25
N VAL A 528 -6.93 -18.65 -27.79
CA VAL A 528 -5.83 -19.41 -27.17
C VAL A 528 -4.56 -18.57 -27.10
N PHE A 529 -4.24 -17.79 -28.14
CA PHE A 529 -3.11 -16.87 -28.12
C PHE A 529 -3.26 -15.80 -27.03
N PHE A 530 -4.43 -15.21 -26.90
CA PHE A 530 -4.72 -14.18 -25.89
C PHE A 530 -4.63 -14.74 -24.47
N ILE A 531 -5.27 -15.87 -24.19
CA ILE A 531 -5.20 -16.53 -22.87
C ILE A 531 -3.77 -17.04 -22.59
N GLY A 532 -3.11 -17.62 -23.60
CA GLY A 532 -1.74 -18.08 -23.49
C GLY A 532 -0.76 -16.95 -23.15
N SER A 533 -0.96 -15.77 -23.73
CA SER A 533 -0.17 -14.58 -23.38
C SER A 533 -0.33 -14.21 -21.91
N PHE A 534 -1.54 -14.38 -21.35
CA PHE A 534 -1.80 -14.09 -19.95
C PHE A 534 -1.12 -15.08 -19.01
N ILE A 535 -1.24 -16.38 -19.30
CA ILE A 535 -0.60 -17.43 -18.52
C ILE A 535 0.92 -17.28 -18.56
N MET A 536 1.48 -17.06 -19.75
CA MET A 536 2.91 -16.87 -19.92
C MET A 536 3.40 -15.69 -19.08
N MET A 537 2.71 -14.55 -19.13
CA MET A 537 3.16 -13.38 -18.39
C MET A 537 3.14 -13.64 -16.89
N ASN A 538 2.08 -14.27 -16.36
CA ASN A 538 2.01 -14.56 -14.93
C ASN A 538 3.03 -15.60 -14.43
N LEU A 539 3.41 -16.59 -15.27
CA LEU A 539 4.40 -17.60 -14.89
C LEU A 539 5.83 -17.05 -14.79
N TYR A 540 6.12 -15.96 -15.49
CA TYR A 540 7.48 -15.49 -15.70
C TYR A 540 7.74 -14.05 -15.22
N ILE A 541 6.81 -13.46 -14.45
CA ILE A 541 6.99 -12.15 -13.81
C ILE A 541 8.29 -12.06 -13.00
N TYR A 542 8.77 -13.17 -12.45
CA TYR A 542 9.96 -13.23 -11.59
C TYR A 542 11.22 -13.77 -12.29
N SER A 543 11.19 -14.00 -13.60
CA SER A 543 12.34 -14.55 -14.33
C SER A 543 13.04 -13.47 -15.17
N GLU A 544 14.35 -13.32 -14.97
CA GLU A 544 15.20 -12.42 -15.77
C GLU A 544 15.46 -12.94 -17.19
N GLN A 545 15.19 -14.23 -17.43
CA GLN A 545 15.51 -14.93 -18.68
C GLN A 545 14.65 -14.54 -19.90
N LEU A 546 13.69 -13.62 -19.74
CA LEU A 546 12.70 -13.27 -20.77
C LEU A 546 12.79 -11.84 -21.32
N GLY A 547 13.97 -11.23 -21.28
CA GLY A 547 14.21 -9.91 -21.89
C GLY A 547 13.77 -9.80 -23.36
N TRP A 548 13.80 -10.90 -24.12
CA TRP A 548 13.33 -10.94 -25.52
C TRP A 548 11.82 -10.74 -25.68
N ILE A 549 11.02 -11.06 -24.66
CA ILE A 549 9.56 -10.95 -24.72
C ILE A 549 9.12 -9.48 -24.79
N ALA A 550 9.92 -8.54 -24.25
CA ALA A 550 9.66 -7.11 -24.36
C ALA A 550 9.53 -6.63 -25.82
N TYR A 551 10.09 -7.37 -26.78
CA TYR A 551 10.03 -7.09 -28.22
C TYR A 551 8.87 -7.80 -28.94
N THR A 552 7.99 -8.49 -28.20
CA THR A 552 6.83 -9.21 -28.73
C THR A 552 5.53 -8.51 -28.34
N PRO A 553 4.38 -8.80 -28.99
CA PRO A 553 3.10 -8.25 -28.56
C PRO A 553 2.61 -8.80 -27.20
N ILE A 554 3.19 -9.90 -26.71
CA ILE A 554 2.68 -10.69 -25.57
C ILE A 554 2.49 -9.85 -24.29
N PRO A 555 3.48 -9.08 -23.79
CA PRO A 555 3.30 -8.26 -22.59
C PRO A 555 2.17 -7.26 -22.78
N TYR A 556 2.14 -6.62 -23.94
CA TYR A 556 1.29 -5.45 -24.20
C TYR A 556 -0.18 -5.81 -24.47
N LEU A 557 -0.51 -7.09 -24.67
CA LEU A 557 -1.92 -7.54 -24.72
C LEU A 557 -2.65 -7.29 -23.39
N GLN A 558 -1.91 -7.20 -22.29
CA GLN A 558 -2.40 -6.83 -20.97
C GLN A 558 -2.19 -5.33 -20.65
N MET A 559 -2.38 -4.44 -21.64
CA MET A 559 -2.17 -3.00 -21.47
C MET A 559 -2.87 -2.42 -20.23
N ALA A 560 -4.06 -2.90 -19.88
CA ALA A 560 -4.77 -2.45 -18.68
C ALA A 560 -3.98 -2.72 -17.38
N THR A 561 -3.22 -3.82 -17.30
CA THR A 561 -2.41 -4.17 -16.12
C THR A 561 -1.23 -3.21 -15.95
N PHE A 562 -0.58 -2.79 -17.04
CA PHE A 562 0.47 -1.76 -17.02
C PHE A 562 -0.02 -0.41 -16.47
N LEU A 563 -1.31 -0.13 -16.63
CA LEU A 563 -1.91 1.16 -16.31
C LEU A 563 -2.64 1.16 -14.96
N SER A 564 -2.86 -0.02 -14.39
CA SER A 564 -3.48 -0.25 -13.09
C SER A 564 -2.50 -0.07 -11.93
N ARG A 565 -3.02 0.14 -10.71
CA ARG A 565 -2.19 0.33 -9.50
C ARG A 565 -1.42 -0.92 -9.09
N TYR A 566 -2.00 -2.09 -9.33
CA TYR A 566 -1.42 -3.40 -9.01
C TYR A 566 -0.67 -3.94 -10.22
N ALA A 567 0.38 -3.24 -10.63
CA ALA A 567 1.20 -3.71 -11.71
C ALA A 567 2.16 -4.76 -11.18
N ASN A 568 1.77 -6.04 -11.22
CA ASN A 568 2.74 -7.15 -11.09
C ASN A 568 3.87 -7.02 -12.14
N MET A 569 3.62 -6.26 -13.22
CA MET A 569 4.58 -5.88 -14.26
C MET A 569 5.63 -4.86 -13.80
N GLN A 570 5.40 -4.12 -12.69
CA GLN A 570 6.43 -3.24 -12.09
C GLN A 570 7.62 -4.06 -11.63
N TYR A 571 7.40 -5.27 -11.09
CA TYR A 571 8.47 -6.18 -10.70
C TYR A 571 9.37 -6.52 -11.89
N MET A 572 8.81 -6.83 -13.07
CA MET A 572 9.63 -7.09 -14.26
C MET A 572 10.46 -5.88 -14.72
N ILE A 573 9.92 -4.68 -14.58
CA ILE A 573 10.65 -3.44 -14.90
C ILE A 573 11.79 -3.24 -13.87
N GLN A 574 11.53 -3.56 -12.60
CA GLN A 574 12.52 -3.48 -11.52
C GLN A 574 13.61 -4.55 -11.67
N THR A 575 13.31 -5.73 -12.21
CA THR A 575 14.29 -6.78 -12.55
C THR A 575 14.96 -6.56 -13.91
N GLY A 576 14.98 -5.32 -14.44
CA GLY A 576 15.75 -4.96 -15.63
C GLY A 576 15.11 -5.24 -16.99
N VAL A 577 13.88 -5.76 -17.08
CA VAL A 577 13.20 -5.94 -18.38
C VAL A 577 12.70 -4.59 -18.89
N ASN A 578 13.22 -4.14 -20.04
CA ASN A 578 12.85 -2.86 -20.65
C ASN A 578 11.45 -2.91 -21.30
N LEU A 579 10.40 -2.92 -20.47
CA LEU A 579 9.01 -2.82 -20.90
C LEU A 579 8.59 -1.36 -21.02
N ASN A 580 8.47 -0.87 -22.25
CA ASN A 580 8.07 0.51 -22.53
C ASN A 580 6.69 0.55 -23.20
N ILE A 581 5.76 1.33 -22.63
CA ILE A 581 4.40 1.50 -23.19
C ILE A 581 4.47 1.99 -24.64
N THR A 582 5.38 2.91 -24.98
CA THR A 582 5.56 3.45 -26.33
C THR A 582 5.92 2.35 -27.32
N MET A 583 6.81 1.44 -26.92
CA MET A 583 7.19 0.29 -27.73
C MET A 583 6.01 -0.66 -27.94
N GLY A 584 5.24 -0.93 -26.88
CA GLY A 584 4.01 -1.70 -26.96
C GLY A 584 2.99 -1.13 -27.94
N VAL A 585 2.80 0.19 -27.92
CA VAL A 585 1.92 0.89 -28.86
C VAL A 585 2.38 0.65 -30.31
N LEU A 586 3.67 0.80 -30.59
CA LEU A 586 4.23 0.61 -31.93
C LEU A 586 4.09 -0.83 -32.42
N ILE A 587 4.39 -1.81 -31.58
CA ILE A 587 4.27 -3.25 -31.92
C ILE A 587 2.83 -3.61 -32.22
N LEU A 588 1.89 -3.26 -31.34
CA LEU A 588 0.48 -3.62 -31.50
C LEU A 588 -0.13 -2.96 -32.76
N LEU A 589 0.18 -1.68 -33.01
CA LEU A 589 -0.26 -0.99 -34.22
C LEU A 589 0.38 -1.58 -35.48
N GLY A 590 1.69 -1.85 -35.45
CA GLY A 590 2.42 -2.44 -36.58
C GLY A 590 1.88 -3.82 -36.97
N CYS A 591 1.67 -4.70 -35.99
CA CYS A 591 1.07 -6.01 -36.22
C CYS A 591 -0.38 -5.90 -36.72
N SER A 592 -1.18 -5.00 -36.14
CA SER A 592 -2.57 -4.79 -36.57
C SER A 592 -2.67 -4.32 -38.03
N LEU A 593 -1.78 -3.41 -38.43
CA LEU A 593 -1.67 -2.93 -39.80
C LEU A 593 -1.25 -4.07 -40.74
N LEU A 594 -0.24 -4.85 -40.36
CA LEU A 594 0.25 -5.99 -41.13
C LEU A 594 -0.85 -7.04 -41.35
N PHE A 595 -1.57 -7.43 -40.30
CA PHE A 595 -2.68 -8.40 -40.41
C PHE A 595 -3.81 -7.88 -41.29
N THR A 596 -4.12 -6.58 -41.20
CA THR A 596 -5.13 -5.96 -42.06
C THR A 596 -4.69 -5.98 -43.53
N LEU A 597 -3.45 -5.60 -43.84
CA LEU A 597 -2.91 -5.61 -45.20
C LEU A 597 -2.85 -7.02 -45.79
N LEU A 598 -2.40 -8.00 -45.01
CA LEU A 598 -2.40 -9.41 -45.43
C LEU A 598 -3.82 -9.92 -45.71
N SER A 599 -4.80 -9.54 -44.88
CA SER A 599 -6.20 -9.91 -45.09
C SER A 599 -6.73 -9.38 -46.43
N ILE A 600 -6.44 -8.12 -46.76
CA ILE A 600 -6.82 -7.52 -48.04
C ILE A 600 -6.15 -8.25 -49.21
N TYR A 601 -4.85 -8.51 -49.09
CA TYR A 601 -4.06 -9.15 -50.13
C TYR A 601 -4.56 -10.55 -50.44
N VAL A 602 -4.76 -11.37 -49.40
CA VAL A 602 -5.29 -12.74 -49.53
C VAL A 602 -6.69 -12.69 -50.13
N PHE A 603 -7.59 -11.83 -49.63
CA PHE A 603 -8.95 -11.74 -50.15
C PHE A 603 -9.01 -11.29 -51.63
N LYS A 604 -8.07 -10.44 -52.06
CA LYS A 604 -8.00 -9.97 -53.45
C LYS A 604 -7.53 -11.07 -54.40
N LYS A 605 -6.46 -11.78 -54.05
CA LYS A 605 -5.82 -12.79 -54.92
C LYS A 605 -6.56 -14.13 -54.96
N ARG A 606 -7.42 -14.41 -53.98
CA ARG A 606 -8.05 -15.72 -53.87
C ARG A 606 -9.20 -15.89 -54.86
N ASP A 607 -9.26 -17.05 -55.49
CA ASP A 607 -10.41 -17.45 -56.30
C ASP A 607 -11.55 -17.96 -55.42
N ILE A 608 -12.74 -17.43 -55.67
CA ILE A 608 -13.99 -17.69 -54.92
C ILE A 608 -15.05 -18.33 -55.84
N VAL A 609 -14.70 -18.63 -57.09
CA VAL A 609 -15.64 -19.01 -58.16
C VAL A 609 -15.77 -20.53 -58.34
N ASN A 610 -14.98 -21.35 -57.65
CA ASN A 610 -15.15 -22.81 -57.64
C ASN A 610 -15.81 -23.32 -56.35
#